data_AF-A0A5N6YDL9-F1
#
_entry.id   AF-A0A5N6YDL9-F1
#
_cell.length_a   1.000
_cell.length_b   1.000
_cell.length_c   1.000
_cell.angle_alpha   90.00
_cell.angle_beta   90.00
_cell.angle_gamma   90.00
#
_symmetry.space_group_name_H-M   'P 1'
#
loop_
_entity.id
_entity.type
_entity.pdbx_description
1 polymer ?
#
loop_
_entity_poly.entity_id
_entity_poly.type
_entity_poly.pdbx_seq_one_letter_code
_entity_poly.pdbx_strand_id
1 'polypeptide(L)'
;MKQYAYKGFGEANRKSHWYSSAVRVGDKVHCAGQGGFYDADFHISKLLPEQIEQVFVNVDTALKDTGAKGWCQVYRINSYHIQLDQEAQDAMARSFEKVEIEVSAFDYEGAKEAGTGPG
;
A
#
# COMPACT_ATOMS: atom_id res chain seq x y z
N MET A 1 16.79 12.74 4.91
CA MET A 1 16.12 11.43 4.76
C MET A 1 15.43 11.10 6.08
N LYS A 2 14.15 10.72 6.06
CA LYS A 2 13.39 10.34 7.26
C LYS A 2 12.83 8.92 7.11
N GLN A 3 12.97 8.11 8.16
CA GLN A 3 12.51 6.73 8.24
C GLN A 3 11.16 6.65 8.95
N TYR A 4 10.31 5.73 8.49
CA TYR A 4 8.94 5.56 8.95
C TYR A 4 8.65 4.08 9.20
N ALA A 5 7.87 3.80 10.23
CA ALA A 5 7.46 2.47 10.63
C ALA A 5 6.07 2.61 11.25
N TYR A 6 5.06 2.34 10.44
CA TYR A 6 3.67 2.50 10.85
C TYR A 6 3.33 1.55 12.00
N LYS A 7 2.37 1.95 12.84
CA LYS A 7 1.97 1.22 14.04
C LYS A 7 1.60 -0.24 13.73
N GLY A 8 2.00 -1.16 14.61
CA GLY A 8 1.70 -2.59 14.45
C GLY A 8 2.79 -3.29 13.65
N PHE A 9 2.45 -3.79 12.46
CA PHE A 9 3.39 -4.56 11.62
C PHE A 9 4.69 -3.81 11.31
N GLY A 10 4.61 -2.51 10.99
CA GLY A 10 5.80 -1.71 10.67
C GLY A 10 6.76 -1.56 11.85
N GLU A 11 6.23 -1.22 13.02
CA GLU A 11 7.01 -1.14 14.27
C GLU A 11 7.58 -2.50 14.70
N ALA A 12 6.83 -3.58 14.51
CA ALA A 12 7.30 -4.93 14.81
C ALA A 12 8.50 -5.29 13.93
N ASN A 13 8.41 -5.10 12.62
CA ASN A 13 9.52 -5.31 11.69
C ASN A 13 10.74 -4.45 11.98
N ARG A 14 10.54 -3.20 12.41
CA ARG A 14 11.66 -2.34 12.81
C ARG A 14 12.46 -2.95 13.97
N LYS A 15 11.79 -3.62 14.90
CA LYS A 15 12.42 -4.27 16.06
C LYS A 15 13.02 -5.63 15.72
N SER A 16 12.29 -6.47 14.98
CA SER A 16 12.66 -7.87 14.74
C SER A 16 13.49 -8.10 13.46
N HIS A 17 13.37 -7.24 12.46
CA HIS A 17 14.01 -7.37 11.14
C HIS A 17 14.83 -6.14 10.73
N TRP A 18 14.97 -5.15 11.63
CA TRP A 18 15.89 -3.99 11.50
C TRP A 18 15.73 -3.14 10.23
N TYR A 19 14.51 -3.04 9.69
CA TYR A 19 14.21 -2.18 8.55
C TYR A 19 13.03 -1.24 8.83
N SER A 20 12.86 -0.22 7.98
CA SER A 20 11.75 0.75 8.06
C SER A 20 10.71 0.44 6.98
N SER A 21 9.42 0.58 7.28
CA SER A 21 8.33 0.37 6.32
C SER A 21 8.42 1.31 5.12
N ALA A 22 8.87 2.54 5.35
CA ALA A 22 9.11 3.51 4.28
C ALA A 22 10.21 4.49 4.65
N VAL A 23 10.80 5.10 3.61
CA VAL A 23 11.78 6.17 3.74
C VAL A 23 11.41 7.31 2.80
N ARG A 24 11.40 8.53 3.32
CA ARG A 24 11.19 9.76 2.53
C ARG A 24 12.51 10.47 2.26
N VAL A 25 12.79 10.72 0.98
CA VAL A 25 13.98 11.43 0.49
C VAL A 25 13.51 12.55 -0.43
N GLY A 26 13.43 13.77 0.10
CA GLY A 26 12.83 14.89 -0.60
C GLY A 26 11.34 14.66 -0.85
N ASP A 27 10.94 14.73 -2.12
CA ASP A 27 9.59 14.48 -2.61
C ASP A 27 9.27 12.99 -2.82
N LYS A 28 10.30 12.13 -2.88
CA LYS A 28 10.14 10.69 -3.14
C LYS A 28 9.97 9.90 -1.85
N VAL A 29 9.05 8.93 -1.92
CA VAL A 29 8.86 7.91 -0.89
C VAL A 29 9.28 6.56 -1.46
N HIS A 30 10.16 5.87 -0.74
CA HIS A 30 10.53 4.49 -1.00
C HIS A 30 9.81 3.62 0.02
N CYS A 31 8.84 2.83 -0.44
CA CYS A 31 8.16 1.85 0.39
C CYS A 31 8.94 0.53 0.38
N ALA A 32 9.16 -0.06 1.55
CA ALA A 32 9.70 -1.41 1.64
C ALA A 32 8.66 -2.44 1.21
N GLY A 33 9.09 -3.67 0.94
CA GLY A 33 8.18 -4.78 0.64
C GLY A 33 7.15 -4.96 1.76
N GLN A 34 5.88 -5.05 1.39
CA GLN A 34 4.77 -5.32 2.31
C GLN A 34 4.25 -6.74 2.10
N GLY A 35 3.92 -7.40 3.20
CA GLY A 35 3.23 -8.70 3.21
C GLY A 35 1.79 -8.57 3.70
N GLY A 36 1.00 -9.63 3.59
CA GLY A 36 -0.41 -9.67 3.98
C GLY A 36 -0.67 -9.76 5.49
N PHE A 37 0.19 -9.16 6.31
CA PHE A 37 0.12 -9.26 7.77
C PHE A 37 -0.83 -8.21 8.38
N TYR A 38 -1.60 -8.61 9.39
CA TYR A 38 -2.62 -7.76 10.02
C TYR A 38 -2.08 -6.88 11.15
N ASP A 39 -1.09 -7.37 11.91
CA ASP A 39 -0.69 -6.74 13.17
C ASP A 39 0.79 -7.00 13.53
N ALA A 40 1.16 -6.61 14.75
CA ALA A 40 2.52 -6.75 15.28
C ALA A 40 2.92 -8.20 15.58
N ASP A 41 1.95 -9.12 15.68
CA ASP A 41 2.17 -10.54 15.98
C ASP A 41 2.28 -11.37 14.69
N PHE A 42 2.28 -10.71 13.53
CA PHE A 42 2.42 -11.33 12.21
C PHE A 42 1.28 -12.29 11.87
N HIS A 43 0.07 -12.02 12.36
CA HIS A 43 -1.11 -12.74 11.90
C HIS A 43 -1.36 -12.46 10.42
N ILE A 44 -1.73 -13.50 9.67
CA ILE A 44 -2.01 -13.46 8.23
C ILE A 44 -3.16 -14.43 7.92
N SER A 45 -3.97 -14.13 6.91
CA SER A 45 -5.04 -15.04 6.50
C SER A 45 -4.49 -16.35 5.93
N LYS A 46 -5.27 -17.41 6.04
CA LYS A 46 -4.99 -18.68 5.36
C LYS A 46 -5.42 -18.67 3.88
N LEU A 47 -6.20 -17.68 3.47
CA LEU A 47 -6.70 -17.52 2.10
C LEU A 47 -5.81 -16.54 1.35
N LEU A 48 -5.24 -16.99 0.23
CA LEU A 48 -4.33 -16.19 -0.59
C LEU A 48 -4.95 -14.85 -1.06
N PRO A 49 -6.21 -14.79 -1.51
CA PRO A 49 -6.83 -13.53 -1.91
C PRO A 49 -6.85 -12.49 -0.78
N GLU A 50 -7.16 -12.91 0.45
CA GLU A 50 -7.19 -12.01 1.60
C GLU A 50 -5.78 -11.53 1.99
N GLN A 51 -4.76 -12.38 1.82
CA GLN A 51 -3.37 -11.95 2.00
C GLN A 51 -2.99 -10.86 1.01
N ILE A 52 -3.34 -11.05 -0.27
CA ILE A 52 -3.07 -10.08 -1.34
C ILE A 52 -3.79 -8.76 -1.06
N GLU A 53 -5.07 -8.79 -0.73
CA GLU A 53 -5.83 -7.59 -0.39
C GLU A 53 -5.20 -6.85 0.81
N GLN A 54 -4.75 -7.59 1.83
CA GLN A 54 -4.05 -7.00 2.98
C GLN A 54 -2.70 -6.37 2.60
N VAL A 55 -1.97 -6.91 1.62
CA VAL A 55 -0.75 -6.27 1.10
C VAL A 55 -1.07 -4.85 0.62
N PHE A 56 -2.18 -4.67 -0.09
CA PHE A 56 -2.56 -3.36 -0.63
C PHE A 56 -2.89 -2.34 0.48
N VAL A 57 -3.56 -2.80 1.54
CA VAL A 57 -3.82 -2.00 2.75
C VAL A 57 -2.52 -1.59 3.43
N ASN A 58 -1.56 -2.51 3.53
CA ASN A 58 -0.27 -2.26 4.19
C ASN A 58 0.60 -1.29 3.39
N VAL A 59 0.58 -1.37 2.05
CA VAL A 59 1.25 -0.39 1.18
C VAL A 59 0.65 1.00 1.40
N ASP A 60 -0.67 1.13 1.35
CA ASP A 60 -1.35 2.41 1.55
C ASP A 60 -1.01 3.02 2.92
N THR A 61 -1.07 2.18 3.97
CA THR A 61 -0.74 2.57 5.34
C THR A 61 0.71 3.06 5.46
N ALA A 62 1.66 2.31 4.89
CA ALA A 62 3.07 2.69 4.91
C ALA A 62 3.34 4.02 4.17
N LEU A 63 2.65 4.26 3.05
CA LEU A 63 2.75 5.52 2.32
C LEU A 63 2.16 6.68 3.13
N LYS A 64 0.94 6.52 3.66
CA LYS A 64 0.25 7.54 4.45
C LYS A 64 1.00 7.91 5.74
N ASP A 65 1.68 6.97 6.38
CA ASP A 65 2.55 7.25 7.54
C ASP A 65 3.68 8.24 7.22
N THR A 66 4.10 8.32 5.94
CA THR A 66 5.09 9.32 5.50
C THR A 66 4.52 10.72 5.29
N GLY A 67 3.19 10.87 5.34
CA GLY A 67 2.44 12.04 4.89
C GLY A 67 2.24 12.09 3.38
N ALA A 68 2.33 10.95 2.69
CA ALA A 68 1.87 10.81 1.30
C ALA A 68 0.35 10.58 1.27
N LYS A 69 -0.26 10.73 0.10
CA LYS A 69 -1.71 10.58 -0.10
C LYS A 69 -2.15 9.12 -0.34
N GLY A 70 -1.20 8.17 -0.37
CA GLY A 70 -1.48 6.75 -0.60
C GLY A 70 -1.32 6.38 -2.08
N TRP A 71 -2.18 5.45 -2.54
CA TRP A 71 -2.10 4.86 -3.89
C TRP A 71 -2.12 5.86 -5.05
N CYS A 72 -2.76 7.02 -4.92
CA CYS A 72 -2.79 8.06 -5.97
C CYS A 72 -1.42 8.67 -6.29
N GLN A 73 -0.40 8.40 -5.46
CA GLN A 73 0.98 8.85 -5.70
C GLN A 73 1.93 7.72 -6.09
N VAL A 74 1.41 6.51 -6.32
CA VAL A 74 2.20 5.33 -6.72
C VAL A 74 2.29 5.27 -8.25
N TYR A 75 3.51 5.30 -8.78
CA TYR A 75 3.76 5.23 -10.24
C TYR A 75 4.60 4.02 -10.68
N ARG A 76 5.13 3.25 -9.72
CA ARG A 76 5.94 2.06 -9.99
C ARG A 76 5.74 1.02 -8.91
N ILE A 77 5.55 -0.23 -9.33
CA ILE A 77 5.35 -1.38 -8.46
C ILE A 77 6.25 -2.51 -8.94
N ASN A 78 6.92 -3.17 -7.99
CA ASN A 78 7.51 -4.48 -8.22
C ASN A 78 6.76 -5.46 -7.29
N SER A 79 6.09 -6.46 -7.85
CA SER A 79 5.43 -7.51 -7.08
C SER A 79 6.21 -8.82 -7.21
N TYR A 80 6.31 -9.58 -6.11
CA TYR A 80 7.02 -10.84 -6.04
C TYR A 80 6.06 -11.91 -5.55
N HIS A 81 6.00 -13.03 -6.26
CA HIS A 81 5.05 -14.10 -6.02
C HIS A 81 5.79 -15.43 -5.91
N ILE A 82 5.46 -16.26 -4.93
CA ILE A 82 5.97 -17.64 -4.85
C ILE A 82 5.35 -18.47 -5.97
N GLN A 83 4.02 -18.36 -6.12
CA GLN A 83 3.25 -18.89 -7.23
C GLN A 83 2.28 -17.81 -7.69
N LEU A 84 2.20 -17.60 -9.00
CA LEU A 84 1.30 -16.63 -9.64
C LEU A 84 0.28 -17.40 -10.49
N ASP A 85 -0.51 -18.23 -9.83
CA ASP A 85 -1.62 -18.95 -10.44
C ASP A 85 -2.82 -18.03 -10.72
N GLN A 86 -3.91 -18.58 -11.23
CA GLN A 86 -5.10 -17.80 -11.60
C GLN A 86 -5.71 -17.10 -10.38
N GLU A 87 -5.76 -17.76 -9.22
CA GLU A 87 -6.33 -17.16 -8.01
C GLU A 87 -5.50 -15.94 -7.56
N ALA A 88 -4.17 -16.07 -7.58
CA ALA A 88 -3.26 -14.97 -7.28
C ALA A 88 -3.39 -13.82 -8.29
N GLN A 89 -3.44 -14.13 -9.59
CA GLN A 89 -3.59 -13.13 -10.66
C GLN A 89 -4.91 -12.37 -10.53
N ASP A 90 -6.01 -13.09 -10.30
CA ASP A 90 -7.34 -12.49 -10.17
C ASP A 90 -7.43 -11.61 -8.91
N ALA A 91 -6.85 -12.05 -7.80
CA ALA A 91 -6.80 -11.26 -6.57
C ALA A 91 -5.96 -9.98 -6.73
N MET A 92 -4.82 -10.06 -7.43
CA MET A 92 -4.01 -8.90 -7.77
C MET A 92 -4.77 -7.93 -8.68
N ALA A 93 -5.42 -8.43 -9.74
CA ALA A 93 -6.18 -7.61 -10.69
C ALA A 93 -7.33 -6.88 -9.99
N ARG A 94 -8.13 -7.59 -9.17
CA ARG A 94 -9.21 -6.98 -8.38
C ARG A 94 -8.70 -5.92 -7.41
N SER A 95 -7.57 -6.18 -6.76
CA SER A 95 -6.98 -5.23 -5.81
C SER A 95 -6.48 -3.96 -6.52
N PHE A 96 -5.89 -4.10 -7.72
CA PHE A 96 -5.50 -2.96 -8.55
C PHE A 96 -6.70 -2.15 -9.04
N GLU A 97 -7.73 -2.82 -9.55
CA GLU A 97 -8.97 -2.17 -9.98
C GLU A 97 -9.59 -1.37 -8.83
N LYS A 98 -9.64 -1.94 -7.63
CA LYS A 98 -10.16 -1.26 -6.44
C LYS A 98 -9.40 0.03 -6.13
N VAL A 99 -8.07 -0.01 -6.09
CA VAL A 99 -7.30 1.21 -5.79
C VAL A 99 -7.39 2.23 -6.92
N GLU A 100 -7.51 1.81 -8.18
CA GLU A 100 -7.72 2.73 -9.30
C GLU A 100 -9.06 3.48 -9.20
N ILE A 101 -10.12 2.79 -8.77
CA ILE A 101 -11.42 3.42 -8.51
C ILE A 101 -11.31 4.44 -7.37
N GLU A 102 -10.61 4.10 -6.29
CA GLU A 102 -10.36 5.01 -5.16
C GLU A 102 -9.54 6.24 -5.58
N VAL A 103 -8.52 6.05 -6.44
CA VAL A 103 -7.71 7.14 -7.00
C VAL A 103 -8.55 8.05 -7.88
N SER A 104 -9.36 7.48 -8.77
CA SER A 104 -10.26 8.23 -9.65
C SER A 104 -11.28 9.05 -8.86
N ALA A 105 -11.82 8.49 -7.78
CA ALA A 105 -12.73 9.20 -6.88
C ALA A 105 -12.02 10.35 -6.14
N PHE A 106 -10.78 10.14 -5.68
CA PHE A 106 -9.97 11.18 -5.05
C PHE A 106 -9.72 12.36 -6.00
N ASP A 107 -9.37 12.08 -7.26
CA ASP A 107 -9.12 13.11 -8.26
C ASP A 107 -10.40 13.89 -8.60
N TYR A 108 -11.55 13.20 -8.68
CA TYR A 108 -12.84 13.83 -8.92
C TYR A 108 -13.25 14.79 -7.79
N GLU A 109 -13.09 14.39 -6.53
CA GLU A 109 -13.38 15.27 -5.39
C GLU A 109 -12.40 16.46 -5.34
N GLY A 110 -11.11 16.24 -5.64
CA GLY A 110 -10.15 17.33 -5.78
C GLY A 110 -10.52 18.33 -6.88
N ALA A 111 -11.07 17.85 -8.00
CA ALA A 111 -11.53 18.71 -9.09
C ALA A 111 -12.79 19.53 -8.72
N LYS A 112 -13.71 18.96 -7.92
CA LYS A 112 -14.86 19.72 -7.37
C LYS A 112 -14.42 20.85 -6.45
N GLU A 113 -13.49 20.57 -5.54
CA GLU A 113 -12.95 21.58 -4.61
C GLU A 113 -12.22 22.71 -5.36
N ALA A 114 -11.56 22.39 -6.48
CA ALA A 114 -10.88 23.37 -7.33
C ALA A 114 -11.82 24.14 -8.28
N GLY A 115 -13.10 23.79 -8.36
CA GLY A 115 -14.05 24.39 -9.31
C GLY A 115 -13.80 24.00 -10.78
N THR A 116 -13.12 22.88 -11.02
CA THR A 116 -12.71 22.41 -12.36
C THR A 116 -13.34 21.07 -12.75
N GLY A 117 -14.45 20.67 -12.11
CA GLY A 117 -15.11 19.40 -12.40
C GLY A 117 -15.65 19.31 -13.85
N PRO A 118 -15.67 18.12 -14.47
CA PRO A 118 -16.30 17.94 -15.77
C PRO A 118 -17.81 18.17 -15.64
N GLY A 119 -18.36 19.01 -16.52
CA GLY A 119 -19.80 19.29 -16.61
C GLY A 119 -20.61 18.18 -17.23
#